data_AF-A0A4P9XWK4-F1
#
_entry.id   AF-A0A4P9XWK4-F1
#
_cell.length_a   1.000
_cell.length_b   1.000
_cell.length_c   1.000
_cell.angle_alpha   90.00
_cell.angle_beta   90.00
_cell.angle_gamma   90.00
#
_symmetry.space_group_name_H-M   'P 1'
#
loop_
_entity.id
_entity.type
_entity.pdbx_description
1 polymer ?
#
loop_
_entity_poly.entity_id
_entity_poly.type
_entity_poly.pdbx_seq_one_letter_code
_entity_poly.pdbx_strand_id
1 'polypeptide(L)'
;MTATVAGDLISAGVNFGVGFFKLALSMLPPRALKVLSAFGLKGDRDHGLLLLRSATMADSELHTPFAALTLLGYHTGLSAFASYAPSLNQNLSEASEIIERMRVRYPNGRLWRIMEGKLCRVRADLPRATELFDRGAAAEGDVSTLSTRWAQIEHLMDYEFAWCRIIAGDYETGGEVFGRLATCTNWSRAFYAYLQAACLFAAGDTDHATAVLASVPTLIRKR
;
A
#
# COMPACT_ATOMS: atom_id res chain seq x y z
N MET A 1 5.59 -35.54 12.45
CA MET A 1 5.84 -34.18 11.93
C MET A 1 4.64 -33.53 11.24
N THR A 2 3.47 -34.17 11.11
CA THR A 2 2.35 -33.69 10.28
C THR A 2 1.22 -32.97 11.05
N ALA A 3 1.00 -33.29 12.32
CA ALA A 3 -0.10 -32.68 13.10
C ALA A 3 0.22 -31.25 13.58
N THR A 4 1.46 -30.98 13.99
CA THR A 4 1.89 -29.67 14.50
C THR A 4 1.87 -28.60 13.41
N VAL A 5 2.38 -28.93 12.21
CA VAL A 5 2.40 -28.02 11.05
C VAL A 5 0.98 -27.66 10.59
N ALA A 6 0.05 -28.62 10.62
CA ALA A 6 -1.35 -28.36 10.31
C ALA A 6 -2.02 -27.46 11.38
N GLY A 7 -1.68 -27.66 12.66
CA GLY A 7 -2.13 -26.81 13.76
C GLY A 7 -1.65 -25.36 13.60
N ASP A 8 -0.38 -25.17 13.25
CA ASP A 8 0.22 -23.85 13.05
C ASP A 8 -0.39 -23.13 11.83
N LEU A 9 -0.66 -23.86 10.74
CA LEU A 9 -1.33 -23.31 9.57
C LEU A 9 -2.75 -22.81 9.89
N ILE A 10 -3.53 -23.60 10.62
CA ILE A 10 -4.91 -23.24 11.02
C ILE A 10 -4.89 -22.06 11.99
N SER A 11 -4.01 -22.10 12.99
CA SER A 11 -3.85 -21.01 13.97
C SER A 11 -3.47 -19.70 13.29
N ALA A 12 -2.50 -19.74 12.37
CA ALA A 12 -2.10 -18.57 11.58
C ALA A 12 -3.26 -18.02 10.74
N GLY A 13 -4.05 -18.90 10.12
CA GLY A 13 -5.21 -18.49 9.32
C GLY A 13 -6.32 -17.85 10.14
N VAL A 14 -6.63 -18.41 11.31
CA VAL A 14 -7.62 -17.85 12.24
C VAL A 14 -7.14 -16.49 12.76
N ASN A 15 -5.88 -16.39 13.19
CA ASN A 15 -5.31 -15.15 13.68
C ASN A 15 -5.29 -14.07 12.59
N PHE A 16 -4.91 -14.42 11.36
CA PHE A 16 -4.97 -13.50 10.22
C PHE A 16 -6.40 -13.04 9.94
N GLY A 17 -7.34 -13.97 9.78
CA GLY A 17 -8.72 -13.64 9.40
C GLY A 17 -9.45 -12.80 10.45
N VAL A 18 -9.38 -13.20 11.71
CA VAL A 18 -9.99 -12.44 12.81
C VAL A 18 -9.28 -11.11 13.02
N GLY A 19 -7.94 -11.11 12.94
CA GLY A 19 -7.12 -9.91 13.10
C GLY A 19 -7.41 -8.86 12.03
N PHE A 20 -7.41 -9.27 10.75
CA PHE A 20 -7.76 -8.43 9.61
C PHE A 20 -9.16 -7.84 9.76
N PHE A 21 -10.16 -8.66 10.09
CA PHE A 21 -11.54 -8.21 10.18
C PHE A 21 -11.75 -7.20 11.33
N LYS A 22 -11.20 -7.49 12.51
CA LYS A 22 -11.24 -6.57 13.66
C LYS A 22 -10.58 -5.23 13.36
N LEU A 23 -9.41 -5.26 12.70
CA LEU A 23 -8.71 -4.06 12.29
C LEU A 23 -9.50 -3.29 11.23
N ALA A 24 -9.97 -3.95 10.18
CA ALA A 24 -10.75 -3.33 9.10
C ALA A 24 -12.00 -2.63 9.64
N LEU A 25 -12.78 -3.31 10.48
CA LEU A 25 -13.94 -2.70 11.13
C LEU A 25 -13.57 -1.49 11.98
N SER A 26 -12.46 -1.54 12.71
CA SER A 26 -12.03 -0.41 13.56
C SER A 26 -11.72 0.88 12.79
N MET A 27 -11.47 0.76 11.47
CA MET A 27 -11.14 1.88 10.58
C MET A 27 -12.34 2.39 9.77
N LEU A 28 -13.50 1.71 9.83
CA LEU A 28 -14.68 2.12 9.09
C LEU A 28 -15.31 3.39 9.68
N PRO A 29 -15.90 4.27 8.86
CA PRO A 29 -16.65 5.42 9.36
C PRO A 29 -17.80 5.00 10.29
N PRO A 30 -18.17 5.84 11.29
CA PRO A 30 -19.20 5.49 12.28
C PRO A 30 -20.54 5.05 11.70
N ARG A 31 -20.92 5.59 10.53
CA ARG A 31 -22.18 5.23 9.84
C ARG A 31 -22.16 3.77 9.37
N ALA A 32 -21.06 3.33 8.76
CA ALA A 32 -20.90 1.95 8.31
C ALA A 32 -20.80 0.99 9.51
N LEU A 33 -20.05 1.40 10.55
CA LEU A 33 -19.93 0.64 11.80
C LEU A 33 -21.27 0.40 12.48
N LYS A 34 -22.16 1.41 12.55
CA LYS A 34 -23.49 1.26 13.15
C LYS A 34 -24.29 0.13 12.50
N VAL A 35 -24.30 0.05 11.17
CA VAL A 35 -25.00 -1.01 10.42
C VAL A 35 -24.40 -2.38 10.75
N LEU A 36 -23.08 -2.51 10.74
CA LEU A 36 -22.41 -3.80 11.01
C LEU A 36 -22.53 -4.23 12.48
N SER A 37 -22.55 -3.27 13.41
CA SER A 37 -22.75 -3.53 14.83
C SER A 37 -24.14 -4.10 15.15
N ALA A 38 -25.15 -3.79 14.32
CA ALA A 38 -26.48 -4.39 14.43
C ALA A 38 -26.47 -5.91 14.15
N PHE A 39 -25.49 -6.39 13.36
CA PHE A 39 -25.23 -7.82 13.13
C PHE A 39 -24.25 -8.42 14.15
N GLY A 40 -23.92 -7.70 15.22
CA GLY A 40 -22.99 -8.15 16.26
C GLY A 40 -21.50 -7.99 15.91
N LEU A 41 -21.17 -7.38 14.77
CA LEU A 41 -19.79 -7.20 14.32
C LEU A 41 -19.20 -5.92 14.94
N LYS A 42 -18.18 -6.07 15.78
CA LYS A 42 -17.48 -4.96 16.43
C LYS A 42 -16.01 -4.94 16.05
N GLY A 43 -15.54 -3.77 15.61
CA GLY A 43 -14.11 -3.52 15.39
C GLY A 43 -13.36 -3.41 16.71
N ASP A 44 -12.13 -3.91 16.72
CA ASP A 44 -11.24 -3.89 17.87
C ASP A 44 -9.81 -3.82 17.37
N ARG A 45 -9.25 -2.62 17.36
CA ARG A 45 -7.97 -2.33 16.70
C ARG A 45 -6.82 -3.07 17.39
N ASP A 46 -6.70 -2.94 18.70
CA ASP A 46 -5.54 -3.46 19.44
C ASP A 46 -5.50 -4.98 19.40
N HIS A 47 -6.67 -5.62 19.55
CA HIS A 47 -6.79 -7.06 19.38
C HIS A 47 -6.52 -7.47 17.92
N GLY A 48 -7.02 -6.70 16.95
CA GLY A 48 -6.74 -6.93 15.53
C GLY A 48 -5.23 -6.94 15.22
N LEU A 49 -4.51 -5.92 15.70
CA LEU A 49 -3.06 -5.81 15.55
C LEU A 49 -2.32 -6.95 16.26
N LEU A 50 -2.74 -7.32 17.47
CA LEU A 50 -2.13 -8.43 18.22
C LEU A 50 -2.26 -9.77 17.49
N LEU A 51 -3.43 -10.08 16.93
CA LEU A 51 -3.63 -11.31 16.17
C LEU A 51 -2.85 -11.31 14.85
N LEU A 52 -2.81 -10.18 14.15
CA LEU A 52 -2.00 -10.05 12.93
C LEU A 52 -0.51 -10.26 13.24
N ARG A 53 0.01 -9.67 14.33
CA ARG A 53 1.39 -9.90 14.78
C ARG A 53 1.65 -11.38 15.02
N SER A 54 0.77 -12.05 15.76
CA SER A 54 0.89 -13.49 15.98
C SER A 54 0.91 -14.28 14.67
N ALA A 55 0.04 -13.94 13.71
CA ALA A 55 0.04 -14.57 12.40
C ALA A 55 1.34 -14.33 11.61
N THR A 56 2.01 -13.18 11.77
CA THR A 56 3.32 -12.95 11.11
C THR A 56 4.47 -13.80 11.67
N MET A 57 4.33 -14.33 12.88
CA MET A 57 5.36 -15.15 13.54
C MET A 57 5.17 -16.64 13.29
N ALA A 58 4.02 -17.04 12.75
CA ALA A 58 3.75 -18.42 12.41
C ALA A 58 4.51 -18.84 11.15
N ASP A 59 4.81 -20.14 11.05
CA ASP A 59 5.40 -20.70 9.84
C ASP A 59 4.31 -21.12 8.83
N SER A 60 3.60 -20.12 8.30
CA SER A 60 2.57 -20.32 7.27
C SER A 60 2.98 -19.63 5.97
N GLU A 61 3.09 -20.38 4.88
CA GLU A 61 3.43 -19.79 3.58
C GLU A 61 2.36 -18.84 3.03
N LEU A 62 1.10 -19.03 3.46
CA LEU A 62 -0.03 -18.25 2.96
C LEU A 62 -0.38 -17.07 3.88
N HIS A 63 -0.62 -17.33 5.16
CA HIS A 63 -1.21 -16.32 6.05
C HIS A 63 -0.18 -15.30 6.55
N THR A 64 1.06 -15.75 6.79
CA THR A 64 2.17 -14.90 7.25
C THR A 64 2.42 -13.70 6.32
N PRO A 65 2.58 -13.86 4.99
CA PRO A 65 2.78 -12.71 4.10
C PRO A 65 1.56 -11.78 4.04
N PHE A 66 0.32 -12.30 4.07
CA PHE A 66 -0.86 -11.43 4.07
C PHE A 66 -1.03 -10.66 5.39
N ALA A 67 -0.74 -11.29 6.53
CA ALA A 67 -0.71 -10.62 7.82
C ALA A 67 0.35 -9.51 7.85
N ALA A 68 1.54 -9.78 7.32
CA ALA A 68 2.62 -8.81 7.21
C ALA A 68 2.24 -7.63 6.30
N LEU A 69 1.67 -7.89 5.11
CA LEU A 69 1.18 -6.84 4.22
C LEU A 69 0.07 -6.00 4.86
N THR A 70 -0.80 -6.62 5.66
CA THR A 70 -1.87 -5.92 6.39
C THR A 70 -1.30 -4.97 7.43
N LEU A 71 -0.35 -5.44 8.26
CA LEU A 71 0.32 -4.60 9.26
C LEU A 71 1.12 -3.47 8.60
N LEU A 72 1.89 -3.77 7.56
CA LEU A 72 2.65 -2.75 6.84
C LEU A 72 1.74 -1.69 6.22
N GLY A 73 0.67 -2.10 5.53
CA GLY A 73 -0.32 -1.17 4.98
C GLY A 73 -1.00 -0.31 6.05
N TYR A 74 -1.21 -0.88 7.25
CA TYR A 74 -1.71 -0.12 8.39
C TYR A 74 -0.69 0.93 8.87
N HIS A 75 0.55 0.52 9.16
CA HIS A 75 1.58 1.39 9.72
C HIS A 75 2.12 2.45 8.75
N THR A 76 2.12 2.18 7.44
CA THR A 76 2.69 3.09 6.43
C THR A 76 1.65 3.89 5.66
N GLY A 77 0.36 3.81 6.01
CA GLY A 77 -0.70 4.45 5.24
C GLY A 77 -1.98 4.67 6.03
N LEU A 78 -2.68 3.60 6.40
CA LEU A 78 -4.03 3.71 6.98
C LEU A 78 -4.02 4.38 8.36
N SER A 79 -2.94 4.25 9.14
CA SER A 79 -2.81 4.92 10.42
C SER A 79 -2.84 6.44 10.30
N ALA A 80 -2.42 7.02 9.16
CA ALA A 80 -2.51 8.46 8.93
C ALA A 80 -3.97 8.95 8.83
N PHE A 81 -4.90 8.08 8.45
CA PHE A 81 -6.33 8.38 8.39
C PHE A 81 -7.08 8.01 9.68
N ALA A 82 -6.47 7.20 10.55
CA ALA A 82 -7.05 6.88 11.84
C ALA A 82 -6.83 8.03 12.83
N SER A 83 -7.89 8.54 13.43
CA SER A 83 -7.82 9.56 14.50
C SER A 83 -7.06 9.11 15.76
N TYR A 84 -6.64 7.84 15.80
CA TYR A 84 -5.85 7.22 16.87
C TYR A 84 -4.51 6.76 16.28
N ALA A 85 -3.46 7.55 16.47
CA ALA A 85 -2.11 7.16 16.15
C ALA A 85 -1.39 6.72 17.45
N PRO A 86 -0.99 5.44 17.58
CA PRO A 86 0.10 5.06 18.50
C PRO A 86 1.34 5.91 18.21
N SER A 87 2.30 5.95 19.13
CA SER A 87 3.55 6.69 18.89
C SER A 87 4.13 6.29 17.53
N LEU A 88 4.35 7.27 16.65
CA LEU A 88 4.81 7.07 15.28
C LEU A 88 6.04 6.14 15.26
N ASN A 89 6.94 6.30 16.23
CA ASN A 89 8.16 5.51 16.39
C ASN A 89 7.91 4.01 16.59
N GLN A 90 6.90 3.62 17.39
CA GLN A 90 6.60 2.21 17.65
C GLN A 90 6.11 1.50 16.37
N ASN A 91 5.23 2.16 15.62
CA ASN A 91 4.72 1.65 14.34
C ASN A 91 5.85 1.47 13.31
N LEU A 92 6.80 2.41 13.27
CA LEU A 92 7.93 2.36 12.34
C LEU A 92 8.95 1.28 12.71
N SER A 93 9.18 1.03 14.00
CA SER A 93 10.07 -0.06 14.45
C SER A 93 9.52 -1.41 14.02
N GLU A 94 8.23 -1.65 14.33
CA GLU A 94 7.55 -2.89 13.98
C GLU A 94 7.53 -3.12 12.46
N ALA A 95 7.21 -2.09 11.67
CA ALA A 95 7.23 -2.17 10.21
C ALA A 95 8.62 -2.56 9.68
N SER A 96 9.69 -1.97 10.23
CA SER A 96 11.07 -2.33 9.87
C SER A 96 11.37 -3.80 10.15
N GLU A 97 11.00 -4.31 11.33
CA GLU A 97 11.24 -5.70 11.69
C GLU A 97 10.47 -6.69 10.80
N ILE A 98 9.22 -6.35 10.46
CA ILE A 98 8.41 -7.17 9.53
C ILE A 98 9.07 -7.21 8.15
N ILE A 99 9.50 -6.06 7.61
CA ILE A 99 10.16 -5.99 6.29
C ILE A 99 11.43 -6.84 6.29
N GLU A 100 12.28 -6.72 7.32
CA GLU A 100 13.52 -7.49 7.39
C GLU A 100 13.27 -9.00 7.37
N ARG A 101 12.33 -9.48 8.21
CA ARG A 101 11.94 -10.91 8.21
C ARG A 101 11.40 -11.36 6.87
N MET A 102 10.54 -10.56 6.23
CA MET A 102 9.94 -10.91 4.94
C MET A 102 10.96 -10.86 3.80
N ARG A 103 11.96 -9.99 3.85
CA ARG A 103 13.06 -9.96 2.87
C ARG A 103 13.94 -11.20 2.98
N VAL A 104 14.23 -11.68 4.19
CA VAL A 104 14.95 -12.96 4.37
C VAL A 104 14.14 -14.13 3.80
N ARG A 105 12.83 -14.17 4.07
CA ARG A 105 11.95 -15.25 3.60
C ARG A 105 11.66 -15.17 2.09
N TYR A 106 11.57 -13.97 1.52
CA TYR A 106 11.20 -13.69 0.14
C TYR A 106 12.15 -12.65 -0.50
N PRO A 107 13.42 -13.01 -0.76
CA PRO A 107 14.47 -12.06 -1.17
C PRO A 107 14.16 -11.32 -2.47
N ASN A 108 13.41 -11.95 -3.38
CA ASN A 108 13.03 -11.37 -4.68
C ASN A 108 11.59 -10.80 -4.70
N GLY A 109 10.94 -10.69 -3.54
CA GLY A 109 9.55 -10.24 -3.43
C GLY A 109 9.37 -8.73 -3.68
N ARG A 110 8.83 -8.35 -4.84
CA ARG A 110 8.60 -6.94 -5.22
C ARG A 110 7.68 -6.19 -4.25
N LEU A 111 6.68 -6.87 -3.66
CA LEU A 111 5.79 -6.25 -2.68
C LEU A 111 6.55 -5.79 -1.42
N TRP A 112 7.57 -6.52 -0.99
CA TRP A 112 8.37 -6.14 0.17
C TRP A 112 9.25 -4.92 -0.12
N ARG A 113 9.81 -4.85 -1.34
CA ARG A 113 10.49 -3.64 -1.83
C ARG A 113 9.57 -2.43 -1.83
N ILE A 114 8.31 -2.59 -2.27
CA ILE A 114 7.31 -1.52 -2.23
C ILE A 114 7.06 -1.06 -0.79
N MET A 115 6.89 -1.99 0.15
CA MET A 115 6.64 -1.65 1.55
C MET A 115 7.86 -0.99 2.21
N GLU A 116 9.08 -1.40 1.85
CA GLU A 116 10.31 -0.72 2.27
C GLU A 116 10.36 0.72 1.75
N GLY A 117 10.05 0.94 0.47
CA GLY A 117 9.98 2.28 -0.10
C GLY A 117 8.92 3.16 0.60
N LYS A 118 7.77 2.59 0.95
CA LYS A 118 6.75 3.27 1.76
C LYS A 118 7.27 3.65 3.14
N LEU A 119 7.98 2.75 3.80
CA LEU A 119 8.55 3.01 5.11
C LEU A 119 9.59 4.14 5.05
N CYS A 120 10.46 4.13 4.04
CA CYS A 120 11.40 5.23 3.78
C CYS A 120 10.66 6.56 3.56
N ARG A 121 9.60 6.56 2.74
CA ARG A 121 8.77 7.75 2.50
C ARG A 121 8.13 8.29 3.78
N VAL A 122 7.59 7.43 4.64
CA VAL A 122 7.01 7.84 5.94
C VAL A 122 8.07 8.39 6.90
N ARG A 123 9.32 7.92 6.79
CA ARG A 123 10.49 8.46 7.51
C ARG A 123 11.10 9.72 6.87
N ALA A 124 10.48 10.24 5.81
CA ALA A 124 10.99 11.35 5.00
C ALA A 124 12.35 11.09 4.30
N ASP A 125 12.75 9.83 4.15
CA ASP A 125 13.90 9.43 3.33
C ASP A 125 13.44 9.20 1.87
N LEU A 126 13.15 10.32 1.19
CA LEU A 126 12.67 10.32 -0.19
C LEU A 126 13.69 9.81 -1.21
N PRO A 127 15.01 10.10 -1.09
CA PRO A 127 16.00 9.55 -2.01
C PRO A 127 16.00 8.02 -2.03
N ARG A 128 16.03 7.39 -0.85
CA ARG A 128 15.99 5.93 -0.73
C ARG A 128 14.65 5.35 -1.21
N ALA A 129 13.54 5.99 -0.87
CA ALA A 129 12.23 5.57 -1.34
C ALA A 129 12.15 5.57 -2.87
N THR A 130 12.65 6.62 -3.51
CA THR A 130 12.67 6.78 -4.97
C THR A 130 13.52 5.71 -5.64
N GLU A 131 14.71 5.40 -5.10
CA GLU A 131 15.57 4.31 -5.57
C GLU A 131 14.86 2.96 -5.50
N LEU A 132 14.12 2.69 -4.43
CA LEU A 132 13.38 1.43 -4.25
C LEU A 132 12.21 1.27 -5.21
N PHE A 133 11.63 2.38 -5.69
CA PHE A 133 10.55 2.35 -6.68
C PHE A 133 11.04 2.46 -8.13
N ASP A 134 12.31 2.81 -8.35
CA ASP A 134 12.87 2.93 -9.69
C ASP A 134 12.94 1.56 -10.38
N ARG A 135 12.28 1.47 -11.54
CA ARG A 135 12.26 0.27 -12.37
C ARG A 135 13.64 -0.05 -12.95
N GLY A 136 14.48 0.95 -13.17
CA GLY A 136 15.82 0.77 -13.72
C GLY A 136 16.75 0.01 -12.78
N ALA A 137 16.63 0.26 -11.47
CA ALA A 137 17.42 -0.42 -10.45
C ALA A 137 17.04 -1.90 -10.25
N ALA A 138 15.85 -2.32 -10.70
CA ALA A 138 15.40 -3.71 -10.63
C ALA A 138 15.87 -4.58 -11.83
N ALA A 139 16.60 -3.99 -12.79
CA ALA A 139 16.96 -4.59 -14.08
C ALA A 139 18.21 -5.51 -14.05
N GLU A 140 18.67 -5.96 -12.89
CA GLU A 140 19.74 -6.98 -12.81
C GLU A 140 19.23 -8.42 -13.08
N GLY A 141 17.95 -8.60 -13.37
CA GLY A 141 17.36 -9.87 -13.81
C GLY A 141 16.45 -9.71 -15.02
N ASP A 142 16.92 -10.20 -16.16
CA ASP A 142 16.20 -10.47 -17.42
C ASP A 142 15.01 -9.54 -17.76
N VAL A 143 15.34 -8.41 -18.39
CA VAL A 143 14.41 -7.41 -18.94
C VAL A 143 13.45 -7.99 -20.00
N SER A 144 13.73 -9.19 -20.54
CA SER A 144 12.94 -9.80 -21.61
C SER A 144 11.67 -10.54 -21.13
N THR A 145 11.53 -10.77 -19.82
CA THR A 145 10.35 -11.41 -19.21
C THR A 145 9.55 -10.45 -18.30
N LEU A 146 9.52 -9.15 -18.65
CA LEU A 146 8.54 -8.18 -18.12
C LEU A 146 7.13 -8.52 -18.64
N SER A 147 6.63 -9.66 -18.17
CA SER A 147 5.35 -10.21 -18.55
C SER A 147 4.23 -9.29 -18.09
N THR A 148 3.22 -9.18 -18.94
CA THR A 148 1.88 -8.63 -18.67
C THR A 148 1.24 -9.15 -17.37
N ARG A 149 1.80 -10.19 -16.74
CA ARG A 149 1.31 -10.84 -15.52
C ARG A 149 1.45 -9.98 -14.26
N TRP A 150 2.37 -9.01 -14.21
CA TRP A 150 2.64 -8.21 -12.99
C TRP A 150 2.41 -6.70 -13.15
N ALA A 151 1.72 -6.27 -14.21
CA ALA A 151 1.46 -4.86 -14.49
C ALA A 151 0.84 -4.10 -13.30
N GLN A 152 0.03 -4.75 -12.46
CA GLN A 152 -0.56 -4.13 -11.28
C GLN A 152 0.48 -3.72 -10.22
N ILE A 153 1.51 -4.54 -10.01
CA ILE A 153 2.60 -4.23 -9.08
C ILE A 153 3.44 -3.08 -9.65
N GLU A 154 3.67 -3.09 -10.96
CA GLU A 154 4.37 -2.01 -11.66
C GLU A 154 3.63 -0.67 -11.56
N HIS A 155 2.31 -0.68 -11.72
CA HIS A 155 1.48 0.52 -11.55
C HIS A 155 1.49 1.01 -10.09
N LEU A 156 1.57 0.09 -9.11
CA LEU A 156 1.70 0.46 -7.71
C LEU A 156 3.08 1.10 -7.42
N MET A 157 4.15 0.61 -8.04
CA MET A 157 5.47 1.25 -7.92
C MET A 157 5.47 2.66 -8.54
N ASP A 158 4.92 2.81 -9.75
CA ASP A 158 4.73 4.13 -10.39
C ASP A 158 3.95 5.09 -9.47
N TYR A 159 2.88 4.60 -8.86
CA TYR A 159 2.05 5.37 -7.94
C TYR A 159 2.84 5.89 -6.74
N GLU A 160 3.60 5.02 -6.07
CA GLU A 160 4.39 5.41 -4.90
C GLU A 160 5.60 6.29 -5.27
N PHE A 161 6.21 6.05 -6.44
CA PHE A 161 7.25 6.90 -7.00
C PHE A 161 6.73 8.32 -7.25
N ALA A 162 5.57 8.46 -7.90
CA ALA A 162 4.96 9.75 -8.18
C ALA A 162 4.68 10.55 -6.89
N TRP A 163 4.23 9.88 -5.82
CA TRP A 163 4.09 10.52 -4.52
C TRP A 163 5.41 11.01 -3.94
N CYS A 164 6.51 10.27 -4.09
CA CYS A 164 7.83 10.73 -3.66
C CYS A 164 8.24 12.01 -4.41
N ARG A 165 8.00 12.07 -5.73
CA ARG A 165 8.30 13.27 -6.54
C ARG A 165 7.48 14.47 -6.11
N ILE A 166 6.17 14.31 -5.93
CA ILE A 166 5.29 15.38 -5.43
C ILE A 166 5.74 15.90 -4.07
N ILE A 167 6.05 15.00 -3.11
CA ILE A 167 6.49 15.42 -1.77
C ILE A 167 7.84 16.16 -1.84
N ALA A 168 8.72 15.78 -2.78
CA ALA A 168 9.98 16.47 -3.03
C ALA A 168 9.82 17.81 -3.80
N GLY A 169 8.60 18.16 -4.22
CA GLY A 169 8.32 19.37 -5.00
C GLY A 169 8.56 19.23 -6.51
N ASP A 170 8.91 18.04 -6.99
CA ASP A 170 9.03 17.76 -8.43
C ASP A 170 7.67 17.37 -9.01
N TYR A 171 6.87 18.39 -9.30
CA TYR A 171 5.54 18.24 -9.86
C TYR A 171 5.56 17.83 -11.33
N GLU A 172 6.60 18.17 -12.09
CA GLU A 172 6.72 17.80 -13.50
C GLU A 172 6.77 16.27 -13.65
N THR A 173 7.77 15.62 -13.01
CA THR A 173 7.89 14.15 -13.06
C THR A 173 6.70 13.46 -12.40
N GLY A 174 6.21 13.99 -11.27
CA GLY A 174 5.02 13.45 -10.60
C GLY A 174 3.78 13.44 -11.52
N GLY A 175 3.54 14.56 -12.21
CA GLY A 175 2.45 14.74 -13.16
C GLY A 175 2.54 13.81 -14.36
N GLU A 176 3.72 13.67 -14.96
CA GLU A 176 3.96 12.72 -16.06
C GLU A 176 3.61 11.28 -15.68
N VAL A 177 4.05 10.84 -14.50
CA VAL A 177 3.78 9.48 -14.02
C VAL A 177 2.29 9.28 -13.75
N PHE A 178 1.61 10.25 -13.13
CA PHE A 178 0.15 10.17 -12.93
C PHE A 178 -0.64 10.19 -14.24
N GLY A 179 -0.19 10.96 -15.24
CA GLY A 179 -0.78 10.96 -16.57
C GLY A 179 -0.67 9.60 -17.27
N ARG A 180 0.50 8.95 -17.15
CA ARG A 180 0.68 7.56 -17.60
C ARG A 180 -0.29 6.63 -16.88
N LEU A 181 -0.36 6.68 -15.55
CA LEU A 181 -1.28 5.85 -14.77
C LEU A 181 -2.75 6.05 -15.15
N ALA A 182 -3.17 7.27 -15.50
CA ALA A 182 -4.53 7.56 -15.93
C ALA A 182 -4.93 6.85 -17.26
N THR A 183 -3.94 6.50 -18.08
CA THR A 183 -4.15 5.87 -19.40
C THR A 183 -3.88 4.36 -19.39
N CYS A 184 -2.87 3.89 -18.65
CA CYS A 184 -2.46 2.48 -18.66
C CYS A 184 -3.10 1.61 -17.57
N THR A 185 -3.83 2.19 -16.61
CA THR A 185 -4.48 1.44 -15.53
C THR A 185 -6.00 1.41 -15.65
N ASN A 186 -6.61 0.36 -15.10
CA ASN A 186 -8.07 0.26 -14.95
C ASN A 186 -8.59 0.79 -13.61
N TRP A 187 -7.69 1.21 -12.71
CA TRP A 187 -8.03 1.64 -11.36
C TRP A 187 -7.96 3.16 -11.26
N SER A 188 -8.96 3.78 -10.65
CA SER A 188 -8.89 5.20 -10.24
C SER A 188 -8.43 6.18 -11.33
N ARG A 189 -8.74 5.93 -12.61
CA ARG A 189 -8.29 6.77 -13.74
C ARG A 189 -8.61 8.25 -13.57
N ALA A 190 -9.83 8.55 -13.09
CA ALA A 190 -10.25 9.91 -12.79
C ALA A 190 -9.39 10.56 -11.69
N PHE A 191 -9.00 9.80 -10.67
CA PHE A 191 -8.13 10.28 -9.59
C PHE A 191 -6.70 10.54 -10.09
N TYR A 192 -6.14 9.65 -10.93
CA TYR A 192 -4.82 9.87 -11.51
C TYR A 192 -4.80 11.07 -12.47
N ALA A 193 -5.83 11.24 -13.31
CA ALA A 193 -5.96 12.42 -14.15
C ALA A 193 -6.12 13.72 -13.31
N TYR A 194 -6.85 13.66 -12.20
CA TYR A 194 -6.93 14.78 -11.27
C TYR A 194 -5.57 15.11 -10.65
N LEU A 195 -4.79 14.11 -10.20
CA LEU A 195 -3.45 14.33 -9.66
C LEU A 195 -2.49 14.88 -10.73
N GLN A 196 -2.57 14.40 -11.97
CA GLN A 196 -1.82 14.97 -13.08
C GLN A 196 -2.16 16.46 -13.27
N ALA A 197 -3.44 16.82 -13.32
CA ALA A 197 -3.87 18.21 -13.46
C ALA A 197 -3.36 19.08 -12.29
N ALA A 198 -3.43 18.57 -11.05
CA ALA A 198 -2.91 19.27 -9.88
C ALA A 198 -1.39 19.51 -9.97
N CYS A 199 -0.64 18.53 -10.46
CA CYS A 199 0.81 18.66 -10.66
C CYS A 199 1.14 19.68 -11.76
N LEU A 200 0.45 19.63 -12.91
CA LEU A 200 0.62 20.60 -14.00
C LEU A 200 0.34 22.03 -13.51
N PHE A 201 -0.72 22.21 -12.74
CA PHE A 201 -1.05 23.50 -12.14
C PHE A 201 0.05 23.98 -11.18
N ALA A 202 0.56 23.10 -10.31
CA ALA A 202 1.64 23.42 -9.39
C ALA A 202 2.97 23.74 -10.11
N ALA A 203 3.21 23.16 -11.28
CA ALA A 203 4.34 23.48 -12.16
C ALA A 203 4.14 24.77 -12.98
N GLY A 204 2.96 25.40 -12.93
CA GLY A 204 2.63 26.63 -13.66
C GLY A 204 2.02 26.42 -15.05
N ASP A 205 1.85 25.17 -15.48
CA ASP A 205 1.23 24.81 -16.76
C ASP A 205 -0.31 24.77 -16.65
N THR A 206 -0.87 25.96 -16.50
CA THR A 206 -2.31 26.13 -16.23
C THR A 206 -3.21 25.73 -17.41
N ASP A 207 -2.72 25.86 -18.64
CA ASP A 207 -3.47 25.51 -19.85
C ASP A 207 -3.66 23.99 -19.95
N HIS A 208 -2.58 23.21 -19.82
CA HIS A 208 -2.69 21.76 -19.80
C HIS A 208 -3.40 21.25 -18.55
N ALA A 209 -3.18 21.85 -17.38
CA ALA A 209 -3.91 21.49 -16.16
C ALA A 209 -5.43 21.61 -16.35
N THR A 210 -5.89 22.70 -16.97
CA THR A 210 -7.32 22.93 -17.25
C THR A 210 -7.87 21.91 -18.22
N ALA A 211 -7.13 21.60 -19.30
CA ALA A 211 -7.54 20.60 -20.28
C ALA A 211 -7.66 19.19 -19.66
N VAL A 212 -6.69 18.77 -18.86
CA VAL A 212 -6.73 17.47 -18.17
C VAL A 212 -7.87 17.45 -17.16
N LEU A 213 -8.06 18.50 -16.36
CA LEU A 213 -9.12 18.58 -15.36
C LEU A 213 -10.51 18.50 -15.99
N ALA A 214 -10.72 19.15 -17.15
CA ALA A 214 -11.97 19.08 -17.91
C ALA A 214 -12.31 17.65 -18.39
N SER A 215 -11.31 16.78 -18.57
CA SER A 215 -11.52 15.38 -18.95
C SER A 215 -11.95 14.50 -17.77
N VAL A 216 -11.63 14.87 -16.52
CA VAL A 216 -11.85 14.04 -15.33
C VAL A 216 -13.30 13.53 -15.18
N PRO A 217 -14.36 14.36 -15.37
CA PRO A 217 -15.74 13.88 -15.27
C PRO A 217 -16.08 12.76 -16.26
N THR A 218 -15.44 12.73 -17.44
CA THR A 218 -15.66 11.68 -18.45
C THR A 218 -15.08 10.33 -18.02
N LEU A 219 -14.09 10.34 -17.11
CA LEU A 219 -13.43 9.16 -16.58
C LEU A 219 -14.18 8.55 -15.39
N ILE A 220 -15.13 9.29 -14.80
CA ILE A 220 -15.99 8.80 -13.73
C ILE A 220 -17.12 7.99 -14.38
N ARG A 221 -17.02 6.66 -14.33
CA ARG A 221 -18.13 5.79 -14.76
C ARG A 221 -19.38 6.14 -13.93
N LYS A 222 -20.41 6.69 -14.58
CA LYS A 222 -21.76 6.74 -14.01
C LYS A 222 -22.25 5.29 -13.89
N ARG A 223 -22.43 4.82 -12.65
CA ARG A 223 -23.26 3.65 -12.36
C ARG A 223 -24.69 4.09 -12.18
#